data_AF-A0A517QVU4-F1
#
_entry.id   AF-A0A517QVU4-F1
#
_cell.length_a   1.000
_cell.length_b   1.000
_cell.length_c   1.000
_cell.angle_alpha   90.00
_cell.angle_beta   90.00
_cell.angle_gamma   90.00
#
_symmetry.space_group_name_H-M   'P 1'
#
loop_
_entity.id
_entity.type
_entity.pdbx_description
1 polymer ?
#
loop_
_entity_poly.entity_id
_entity_poly.type
_entity_poly.pdbx_seq_one_letter_code
_entity_poly.pdbx_strand_id
1 'polypeptide(L)'
;MPIHRNDIADLKNAARIAIRELHAKMGRPPTQNEYKSHAQTNDLPTLHQVLYQYGNWSSAIEDAGFEPNKNTPPPQQPYTVAQLTEEFIRVANQIQKIPGQTEFGASSKFSVRPYRLRWGTWTQVKSYFTEKHADSFEFSVAPPRNPSSQKTIRKPLCFDSVLKFEPQNEMETIILFSLMADRLEYRIRSVRADFPDAELERNGEIILAEFEYESSNYIQHGHDLDADCICICWRNNRDLQSIPVVALEDVLREWRDNQAMNGSRR
;
A
#
# COMPACT_ATOMS: atom_id res chain seq x y z
N MET A 1 3.74 20.19 15.43
CA MET A 1 4.45 20.97 16.47
C MET A 1 5.86 21.27 15.97
N PRO A 2 6.34 22.53 16.03
CA PRO A 2 7.73 22.83 15.72
C PRO A 2 8.63 22.20 16.79
N ILE A 3 9.51 21.31 16.35
CA ILE A 3 10.43 20.55 17.19
C ILE A 3 11.57 21.48 17.63
N HIS A 4 11.95 21.46 18.91
CA HIS A 4 13.03 22.32 19.41
C HIS A 4 14.39 21.87 18.84
N ARG A 5 15.33 22.80 18.65
CA ARG A 5 16.62 22.51 17.98
C ARG A 5 17.43 21.40 18.67
N ASN A 6 17.30 21.25 19.99
CA ASN A 6 17.96 20.20 20.75
C ASN A 6 17.34 18.82 20.47
N ASP A 7 16.01 18.73 20.39
CA ASP A 7 15.31 17.48 20.06
C ASP A 7 15.66 16.99 18.64
N ILE A 8 15.94 17.92 17.72
CA ILE A 8 16.45 17.58 16.38
C ILE A 8 17.84 16.94 16.47
N ALA A 9 18.71 17.46 17.34
CA ALA A 9 20.06 16.91 17.52
C ALA A 9 20.00 15.51 18.17
N ASP A 10 19.15 15.34 19.18
CA ASP A 10 18.94 14.05 19.85
C ASP A 10 18.37 13.00 18.89
N LEU A 11 17.41 13.38 18.05
CA LEU A 11 16.84 12.53 17.01
C LEU A 11 17.91 12.09 16.00
N LYS A 12 18.70 13.04 15.49
CA LYS A 12 19.80 12.74 14.56
C LYS A 12 20.83 11.82 15.20
N ASN A 13 21.15 12.02 16.47
CA ASN A 13 22.06 11.16 17.21
C ASN A 13 21.51 9.74 17.38
N ALA A 14 20.24 9.59 17.77
CA ALA A 14 19.58 8.30 17.90
C ALA A 14 19.53 7.54 16.57
N ALA A 15 19.17 8.23 15.48
CA ALA A 15 19.19 7.64 14.13
C ALA A 15 20.60 7.18 13.73
N ARG A 16 21.63 7.99 14.04
CA ARG A 16 23.03 7.67 13.76
C ARG A 16 23.49 6.41 14.49
N ILE A 17 23.17 6.30 15.78
CA ILE A 17 23.51 5.13 16.61
C ILE A 17 22.85 3.88 16.04
N ALA A 18 21.55 3.93 15.77
CA ALA A 18 20.81 2.81 15.20
C ALA A 18 21.35 2.35 13.84
N ILE A 19 21.73 3.29 12.96
CA ILE A 19 22.35 2.96 11.67
C ILE A 19 23.69 2.22 11.88
N ARG A 20 24.50 2.67 12.84
CA ARG A 20 25.79 2.02 13.17
C ARG A 20 25.62 0.64 13.77
N GLU A 21 24.62 0.44 14.63
CA GLU A 21 24.30 -0.87 15.20
C GLU A 21 23.84 -1.86 14.13
N LEU A 22 22.94 -1.43 13.24
CA LEU A 22 22.51 -2.25 12.10
C LEU A 22 23.69 -2.57 11.18
N HIS A 23 24.54 -1.60 10.90
CA HIS A 23 25.77 -1.84 10.12
C HIS A 23 26.67 -2.88 10.78
N ALA A 24 26.91 -2.78 12.09
CA ALA A 24 27.74 -3.75 12.83
C ALA A 24 27.15 -5.17 12.79
N LYS A 25 25.82 -5.31 12.82
CA LYS A 25 25.15 -6.61 12.73
C LYS A 25 25.19 -7.21 11.32
N MET A 26 25.12 -6.37 10.28
CA MET A 26 24.92 -6.81 8.90
C MET A 26 26.17 -6.76 8.03
N GLY A 27 27.22 -6.08 8.48
CA GLY A 27 28.45 -5.85 7.71
C GLY A 27 28.28 -4.92 6.51
N ARG A 28 27.13 -4.23 6.40
CA ARG A 28 26.82 -3.25 5.34
C ARG A 28 25.85 -2.18 5.84
N PRO A 29 25.76 -1.01 5.19
CA PRO A 29 24.78 0.00 5.55
C PRO A 29 23.33 -0.53 5.42
N PRO A 30 22.43 -0.20 6.36
CA PRO A 30 21.04 -0.63 6.30
C PRO A 30 20.26 0.07 5.17
N THR A 31 19.28 -0.65 4.62
CA THR A 31 18.25 -0.08 3.75
C THR A 31 17.17 0.63 4.56
N GLN A 32 16.34 1.44 3.90
CA GLN A 32 15.20 2.12 4.55
C GLN A 32 14.24 1.15 5.24
N ASN A 33 13.96 0.00 4.62
CA ASN A 33 13.05 -1.00 5.18
C ASN A 33 13.66 -1.70 6.41
N GLU A 34 14.95 -2.04 6.35
CA GLU A 34 15.66 -2.65 7.47
C GLU A 34 15.70 -1.71 8.68
N TYR A 35 15.96 -0.42 8.45
CA TYR A 35 15.85 0.59 9.51
C TYR A 35 14.41 0.72 10.04
N LYS A 36 13.41 0.80 9.16
CA LYS A 36 11.99 0.92 9.56
C LYS A 36 11.58 -0.21 10.50
N SER A 37 11.88 -1.46 10.15
CA SER A 37 11.57 -2.63 10.97
C SER A 37 12.33 -2.61 12.30
N HIS A 38 13.58 -2.17 12.30
CA HIS A 38 14.36 -2.04 13.53
C HIS A 38 13.82 -0.92 14.45
N ALA A 39 13.43 0.21 13.88
CA ALA A 39 12.95 1.37 14.63
C ALA A 39 11.61 1.09 15.34
N GLN A 40 10.70 0.38 14.67
CA GLN A 40 9.41 -0.04 15.23
C GLN A 40 9.55 -0.93 16.47
N THR A 41 10.67 -1.63 16.62
CA THR A 41 10.89 -2.61 17.70
C THR A 41 11.78 -2.10 18.83
N ASN A 42 12.39 -0.92 18.68
CA ASN A 42 13.42 -0.42 19.60
C ASN A 42 13.21 1.05 20.05
N ASP A 43 11.99 1.58 19.91
CA ASP A 43 11.65 2.97 20.28
C ASP A 43 12.63 4.01 19.71
N LEU A 44 12.98 3.85 18.43
CA LEU A 44 13.88 4.73 17.70
C LEU A 44 13.10 5.73 16.83
N PRO A 45 13.74 6.81 16.36
CA PRO A 45 13.13 7.71 15.39
C PRO A 45 12.54 6.97 14.19
N THR A 46 11.32 7.32 13.83
CA THR A 46 10.65 6.74 12.67
C THR A 46 11.41 7.10 11.39
N LEU A 47 11.31 6.23 10.36
CA LEU A 47 11.90 6.52 9.05
C LEU A 47 11.43 7.89 8.50
N HIS A 48 10.17 8.26 8.72
CA HIS A 48 9.63 9.56 8.30
C HIS A 48 10.34 10.72 9.00
N GLN A 49 10.53 10.65 10.32
CA GLN A 49 11.25 11.70 11.06
C GLN A 49 12.70 11.82 10.60
N VAL A 50 13.39 10.70 10.35
CA VAL A 50 14.76 10.72 9.82
C VAL A 50 14.80 11.38 8.43
N LEU A 51 13.92 10.99 7.51
CA LEU A 51 13.84 11.58 6.18
C LEU A 51 13.50 13.07 6.22
N TYR A 52 12.62 13.49 7.13
CA TYR A 52 12.26 14.89 7.30
C TYR A 52 13.47 15.74 7.75
N GLN A 53 14.29 15.22 8.66
CA GLN A 53 15.44 15.95 9.22
C GLN A 53 16.71 15.91 8.36
N TYR A 54 16.88 14.87 7.55
CA TYR A 54 18.04 14.70 6.65
C TYR A 54 17.71 15.01 5.18
N GLY A 55 16.44 15.15 4.82
CA GLY A 55 15.95 15.30 3.45
C GLY A 55 15.95 14.00 2.64
N ASN A 56 16.96 13.15 2.82
CA ASN A 56 17.05 11.85 2.17
C ASN A 56 17.81 10.81 3.02
N TRP A 57 17.62 9.52 2.72
CA TRP A 57 18.26 8.42 3.47
C TRP A 57 19.78 8.37 3.29
N SER A 58 20.28 8.69 2.10
CA SER A 58 21.73 8.68 1.83
C SER A 58 22.47 9.65 2.76
N SER A 59 21.93 10.84 2.98
CA SER A 59 22.49 11.82 3.91
C SER A 59 22.50 11.33 5.37
N ALA A 60 21.53 10.51 5.77
CA ALA A 60 21.55 9.87 7.11
C ALA A 60 22.64 8.79 7.22
N ILE A 61 22.88 8.03 6.14
CA ILE A 61 23.97 7.04 6.08
C ILE A 61 25.35 7.72 6.09
N GLU A 62 25.52 8.81 5.33
CA GLU A 62 26.74 9.63 5.32
C GLU A 62 27.04 10.21 6.70
N ASP A 63 26.03 10.76 7.37
CA ASP A 63 26.16 11.31 8.72
C ASP A 63 26.53 10.24 9.78
N ALA A 64 26.13 8.99 9.54
CA ALA A 64 26.58 7.84 10.33
C ALA A 64 28.04 7.43 10.07
N GLY A 65 28.67 7.98 9.03
CA GLY A 65 30.07 7.73 8.65
C GLY A 65 30.23 6.57 7.68
N PHE A 66 29.18 6.24 6.93
CA PHE A 66 29.22 5.17 5.94
C PHE A 66 28.96 5.70 4.54
N GLU A 67 29.50 4.99 3.55
CA GLU A 67 29.11 5.21 2.16
C GLU A 67 27.64 4.77 1.96
N PRO A 68 26.77 5.62 1.41
CA PRO A 68 25.40 5.24 1.09
C PRO A 68 25.35 3.96 0.26
N ASN A 69 24.37 3.11 0.55
CA ASN A 69 24.06 2.00 -0.34
C ASN A 69 23.91 2.55 -1.76
N LYS A 70 24.69 2.01 -2.70
CA LYS A 70 24.65 2.44 -4.10
C LYS A 70 23.23 2.24 -4.62
N ASN A 71 22.41 3.28 -4.57
CA ASN A 71 21.37 3.46 -5.57
C ASN A 71 22.16 3.60 -6.86
N THR A 72 22.25 2.53 -7.65
CA THR A 72 22.81 2.62 -8.99
C THR A 72 22.15 3.84 -9.62
N PRO A 73 22.90 4.93 -9.91
CA PRO A 73 22.31 6.14 -10.45
C PRO A 73 21.45 5.71 -11.64
N PRO A 74 20.25 6.30 -11.82
CA PRO A 74 19.51 6.04 -13.05
C PRO A 74 20.50 6.26 -14.20
N PRO A 75 20.57 5.32 -15.15
CA PRO A 75 21.54 5.42 -16.23
C PRO A 75 21.41 6.80 -16.88
N GLN A 76 22.55 7.40 -17.27
CA GLN A 76 22.56 8.75 -17.88
C GLN A 76 21.61 8.86 -19.09
N GLN A 77 21.30 7.73 -19.71
CA GLN A 77 20.23 7.59 -20.70
C GLN A 77 19.28 6.46 -20.30
N PRO A 78 17.97 6.58 -20.57
CA PRO A 78 17.01 5.50 -20.33
C PRO A 78 17.44 4.20 -21.02
N TYR A 79 17.31 3.07 -20.34
CA TYR A 79 17.56 1.77 -20.96
C TYR A 79 16.63 1.57 -22.16
N THR A 80 17.23 1.14 -23.27
CA THR A 80 16.50 0.74 -24.47
C THR A 80 15.68 -0.52 -24.21
N VAL A 81 14.66 -0.76 -25.05
CA VAL A 81 13.87 -2.00 -24.99
C VAL A 81 14.78 -3.21 -25.13
N ALA A 82 15.74 -3.17 -26.05
CA ALA A 82 16.69 -4.26 -26.28
C ALA A 82 17.51 -4.59 -25.02
N GLN A 83 18.09 -3.59 -24.36
CA GLN A 83 18.85 -3.79 -23.12
C GLN A 83 18.00 -4.41 -22.01
N LEU A 84 16.78 -3.90 -21.82
CA LEU A 84 15.86 -4.44 -20.82
C LEU A 84 15.46 -5.89 -21.16
N THR A 85 15.26 -6.19 -22.44
CA THR A 85 14.93 -7.54 -22.91
C THR A 85 16.08 -8.52 -22.68
N GLU A 86 17.29 -8.17 -23.09
CA GLU A 86 18.49 -9.00 -22.90
C GLU A 86 18.70 -9.34 -21.42
N GLU A 87 18.59 -8.34 -20.54
CA GLU A 87 18.77 -8.56 -19.11
C GLU A 87 17.66 -9.42 -18.51
N PHE A 88 16.40 -9.27 -18.97
CA PHE A 88 15.30 -10.12 -18.50
C PHE A 88 15.50 -11.58 -18.87
N ILE A 89 15.87 -11.84 -20.13
CA ILE A 89 16.15 -13.19 -20.63
C ILE A 89 17.34 -13.80 -19.89
N ARG A 90 18.43 -13.02 -19.71
CA ARG A 90 19.62 -13.47 -18.97
C ARG A 90 19.27 -13.92 -17.56
N VAL A 91 18.51 -13.12 -16.82
CA VAL A 91 18.09 -13.47 -15.45
C VAL A 91 17.19 -14.70 -15.46
N ALA A 92 16.20 -14.76 -16.36
CA ALA A 92 15.29 -15.88 -16.46
C ALA A 92 16.02 -17.20 -16.73
N ASN A 93 16.97 -17.21 -17.67
CA ASN A 93 17.80 -18.38 -17.97
C ASN A 93 18.73 -18.72 -16.79
N GLN A 94 19.29 -17.73 -16.11
CA GLN A 94 20.12 -17.97 -14.93
C GLN A 94 19.35 -18.70 -13.82
N ILE A 95 18.08 -18.34 -13.57
CA ILE A 95 17.27 -18.96 -12.51
C ILE A 95 16.37 -20.09 -13.02
N GLN A 96 16.44 -20.42 -14.32
CA GLN A 96 15.65 -21.44 -15.01
C GLN A 96 14.13 -21.31 -14.80
N LYS A 97 13.64 -20.07 -14.67
CA LYS A 97 12.21 -19.74 -14.56
C LYS A 97 11.96 -18.26 -14.87
N ILE A 98 10.71 -17.91 -15.14
CA ILE A 98 10.30 -16.51 -15.27
C ILE A 98 10.38 -15.82 -13.89
N PRO A 99 11.21 -14.79 -13.71
CA PRO A 99 11.51 -14.22 -12.40
C PRO A 99 10.34 -13.44 -11.79
N GLY A 100 10.09 -13.67 -10.49
CA GLY A 100 9.31 -12.74 -9.66
C GLY A 100 10.05 -11.42 -9.41
N GLN A 101 9.35 -10.39 -8.91
CA GLN A 101 9.94 -9.05 -8.74
C GLN A 101 11.17 -9.08 -7.80
N THR A 102 11.06 -9.80 -6.69
CA THR A 102 12.15 -9.96 -5.71
C THR A 102 13.32 -10.76 -6.29
N GLU A 103 13.02 -11.83 -7.02
CA GLU A 103 14.03 -12.71 -7.64
C GLU A 103 14.78 -11.98 -8.76
N PHE A 104 14.05 -11.19 -9.56
CA PHE A 104 14.65 -10.31 -10.55
C PHE A 104 15.55 -9.27 -9.89
N GLY A 105 15.06 -8.59 -8.86
CA GLY A 105 15.85 -7.59 -8.13
C GLY A 105 17.12 -8.17 -7.48
N ALA A 106 17.10 -9.43 -7.05
CA ALA A 106 18.25 -10.10 -6.45
C ALA A 106 19.30 -10.53 -7.49
N SER A 107 18.87 -10.90 -8.70
CA SER A 107 19.73 -11.49 -9.74
C SER A 107 20.07 -10.55 -10.91
N SER A 108 19.37 -9.42 -11.02
CA SER A 108 19.52 -8.44 -12.10
C SER A 108 20.49 -7.33 -11.73
N LYS A 109 21.25 -6.85 -12.72
CA LYS A 109 22.00 -5.59 -12.60
C LYS A 109 21.10 -4.36 -12.76
N PHE A 110 19.86 -4.56 -13.23
CA PHE A 110 18.88 -3.49 -13.43
C PHE A 110 17.85 -3.48 -12.31
N SER A 111 17.42 -2.28 -11.91
CA SER A 111 16.27 -2.15 -11.02
C SER A 111 14.98 -2.59 -11.72
N VAL A 112 13.96 -2.92 -10.94
CA VAL A 112 12.62 -3.30 -11.47
C VAL A 112 11.87 -2.11 -12.07
N ARG A 113 12.29 -0.88 -11.77
CA ARG A 113 11.57 0.36 -12.12
C ARG A 113 11.50 0.61 -13.64
N PRO A 114 12.60 0.52 -14.42
CA PRO A 114 12.56 0.63 -15.88
C PRO A 114 11.55 -0.30 -16.55
N TYR A 115 11.40 -1.52 -16.03
CA TYR A 115 10.42 -2.48 -16.54
C TYR A 115 8.98 -2.03 -16.23
N ARG A 116 8.73 -1.61 -14.99
CA ARG A 116 7.40 -1.14 -14.60
C ARG A 116 6.95 0.11 -15.33
N LEU A 117 7.86 1.06 -15.55
CA LEU A 117 7.57 2.29 -16.29
C LEU A 117 7.19 2.01 -17.74
N ARG A 118 7.67 0.91 -18.33
CA ARG A 118 7.47 0.59 -19.74
C ARG A 118 6.31 -0.37 -19.99
N TRP A 119 6.13 -1.38 -19.13
CA TRP A 119 5.14 -2.44 -19.33
C TRP A 119 4.09 -2.54 -18.21
N GLY A 120 4.15 -1.70 -17.18
CA GLY A 120 3.15 -1.62 -16.12
C GLY A 120 3.45 -2.49 -14.90
N THR A 121 2.49 -3.32 -14.48
CA THR A 121 2.65 -4.24 -13.35
C THR A 121 3.67 -5.33 -13.64
N TRP A 122 4.26 -5.96 -12.61
CA TRP A 122 5.19 -7.07 -12.82
C TRP A 122 4.52 -8.27 -13.52
N THR A 123 3.21 -8.43 -13.35
CA THR A 123 2.42 -9.42 -14.11
C THR A 123 2.44 -9.11 -15.60
N GLN A 124 2.20 -7.87 -16.00
CA GLN A 124 2.24 -7.45 -17.40
C GLN A 124 3.66 -7.54 -18.00
N VAL A 125 4.69 -7.25 -17.21
CA VAL A 125 6.10 -7.48 -17.59
C VAL A 125 6.31 -8.96 -17.93
N LYS A 126 5.94 -9.88 -17.02
CA LYS A 126 6.09 -11.31 -17.27
C LYS A 126 5.32 -11.76 -18.52
N SER A 127 4.06 -11.35 -18.66
CA SER A 127 3.24 -11.66 -19.84
C SER A 127 3.92 -11.22 -21.14
N TYR A 128 4.37 -9.96 -21.22
CA TYR A 128 5.08 -9.43 -22.38
C TYR A 128 6.27 -10.32 -22.78
N PHE A 129 7.12 -10.68 -21.82
CA PHE A 129 8.31 -11.51 -22.10
C PHE A 129 7.96 -12.95 -22.46
N THR A 130 6.99 -13.56 -21.76
CA THR A 130 6.53 -14.91 -22.09
C THR A 130 5.83 -15.01 -23.45
N GLU A 131 5.19 -13.94 -23.92
CA GLU A 131 4.49 -13.93 -25.20
C GLU A 131 5.39 -13.56 -26.37
N LYS A 132 6.32 -12.61 -26.18
CA LYS A 132 7.16 -12.05 -27.26
C LYS A 132 8.53 -12.70 -27.37
N HIS A 133 9.00 -13.36 -26.31
CA HIS A 133 10.36 -13.87 -26.20
C HIS A 133 10.40 -15.32 -25.68
N ALA A 134 9.32 -16.08 -25.86
CA ALA A 134 9.23 -17.49 -25.45
C ALA A 134 10.42 -18.33 -25.95
N ASP A 135 10.78 -18.16 -27.22
CA ASP A 135 11.83 -18.92 -27.89
C ASP A 135 13.25 -18.57 -27.42
N SER A 136 13.40 -17.51 -26.61
CA SER A 136 14.70 -17.06 -26.08
C SER A 136 15.03 -17.67 -24.71
N PHE A 137 14.11 -18.44 -24.12
CA PHE A 137 14.32 -19.08 -22.83
C PHE A 137 14.88 -20.49 -22.99
N GLU A 138 15.88 -20.84 -22.17
CA GLU A 138 16.53 -22.16 -22.17
C GLU A 138 15.72 -23.26 -21.44
N PHE A 139 14.55 -22.89 -20.91
CA PHE A 139 13.66 -23.76 -20.16
C PHE A 139 12.24 -23.70 -20.74
N SER A 140 11.46 -24.75 -20.50
CA SER A 140 10.06 -24.79 -20.94
C SER A 140 9.25 -23.76 -20.16
N VAL A 141 8.83 -22.71 -20.85
CA VAL A 141 7.89 -21.74 -20.33
C VAL A 141 6.50 -22.29 -20.54
N ALA A 142 5.86 -22.74 -19.45
CA ALA A 142 4.42 -22.98 -19.50
C ALA A 142 3.75 -21.71 -20.04
N PRO A 143 2.81 -21.81 -21.00
CA PRO A 143 2.13 -20.63 -21.52
C PRO A 143 1.65 -19.79 -20.34
N PRO A 144 1.80 -18.45 -20.40
CA PRO A 144 1.36 -17.60 -19.31
C PRO A 144 -0.06 -18.03 -18.99
N ARG A 145 -0.34 -18.33 -17.70
CA ARG A 145 -1.73 -18.36 -17.24
C ARG A 145 -2.24 -17.00 -17.66
N ASN A 146 -3.01 -16.96 -18.75
CA ASN A 146 -3.70 -15.77 -19.19
C ASN A 146 -4.33 -15.29 -17.89
N PRO A 147 -3.93 -14.13 -17.32
CA PRO A 147 -4.63 -13.60 -16.19
C PRO A 147 -5.98 -13.38 -16.81
N SER A 148 -6.86 -14.36 -16.57
CA SER A 148 -8.18 -14.37 -17.13
C SER A 148 -8.62 -12.95 -16.92
N SER A 149 -9.06 -12.29 -17.99
CA SER A 149 -10.13 -11.34 -17.83
C SER A 149 -11.27 -12.13 -17.19
N GLN A 150 -11.14 -12.50 -15.92
CA GLN A 150 -12.21 -12.44 -14.98
C GLN A 150 -12.63 -10.99 -15.15
N LYS A 151 -13.54 -10.77 -16.12
CA LYS A 151 -14.61 -9.84 -15.93
C LYS A 151 -15.14 -10.27 -14.57
N THR A 152 -14.64 -9.63 -13.52
CA THR A 152 -15.18 -9.78 -12.18
C THR A 152 -16.63 -9.44 -12.40
N ILE A 153 -17.48 -10.47 -12.38
CA ILE A 153 -18.90 -10.30 -12.54
C ILE A 153 -19.27 -9.48 -11.31
N ARG A 154 -19.40 -8.17 -11.50
CA ARG A 154 -19.65 -7.24 -10.42
C ARG A 154 -21.01 -7.62 -9.84
N LYS A 155 -21.04 -7.91 -8.54
CA LYS A 155 -22.28 -8.24 -7.87
C LYS A 155 -23.17 -6.98 -7.88
N PRO A 156 -24.43 -7.08 -8.30
CA PRO A 156 -25.36 -5.96 -8.22
C PRO A 156 -25.50 -5.48 -6.78
N LEU A 157 -25.48 -4.17 -6.57
CA LEU A 157 -25.73 -3.60 -5.26
C LEU A 157 -27.21 -3.72 -4.92
N CYS A 158 -27.54 -4.35 -3.79
CA CYS A 158 -28.93 -4.47 -3.31
C CYS A 158 -29.38 -3.20 -2.57
N PHE A 159 -29.17 -2.04 -3.20
CA PHE A 159 -29.53 -0.72 -2.68
C PHE A 159 -29.92 0.16 -3.87
N ASP A 160 -31.13 0.68 -3.85
CA ASP A 160 -31.63 1.51 -4.95
C ASP A 160 -30.93 2.89 -4.93
N SER A 161 -29.86 2.99 -5.71
CA SER A 161 -29.01 4.17 -5.80
C SER A 161 -28.38 4.32 -7.17
N VAL A 162 -27.61 5.40 -7.36
CA VAL A 162 -26.81 5.61 -8.57
C VAL A 162 -25.67 4.61 -8.71
N LEU A 163 -25.16 4.06 -7.59
CA LEU A 163 -24.16 3.00 -7.60
C LEU A 163 -24.87 1.66 -7.82
N LYS A 164 -24.60 1.01 -8.97
CA LYS A 164 -25.32 -0.21 -9.38
C LYS A 164 -24.67 -1.52 -8.96
N PHE A 165 -23.42 -1.48 -8.52
CA PHE A 165 -22.63 -2.66 -8.17
C PHE A 165 -22.01 -2.50 -6.78
N GLU A 166 -21.76 -3.62 -6.11
CA GLU A 166 -21.02 -3.63 -4.84
C GLU A 166 -19.66 -2.93 -5.01
N PRO A 167 -19.23 -2.11 -4.03
CA PRO A 167 -17.91 -1.48 -4.03
C PRO A 167 -16.79 -2.48 -4.31
N GLN A 168 -15.76 -2.04 -5.03
CA GLN A 168 -14.56 -2.81 -5.34
C GLN A 168 -13.27 -2.13 -4.86
N ASN A 169 -13.38 -0.95 -4.25
CA ASN A 169 -12.28 -0.13 -3.74
C ASN A 169 -12.82 0.93 -2.77
N GLU A 170 -11.91 1.66 -2.12
CA GLU A 170 -12.20 2.74 -1.16
C GLU A 170 -13.05 3.87 -1.76
N MET A 171 -12.77 4.28 -3.00
CA MET A 171 -13.52 5.37 -3.63
C MET A 171 -15.00 5.01 -3.83
N GLU A 172 -15.28 3.78 -4.27
CA GLU A 172 -16.65 3.28 -4.39
C GLU A 172 -17.32 3.11 -3.00
N THR A 173 -16.56 2.75 -1.96
CA THR A 173 -17.04 2.74 -0.55
C THR A 173 -17.45 4.14 -0.08
N ILE A 174 -16.63 5.16 -0.35
CA ILE A 174 -16.93 6.56 0.00
C ILE A 174 -18.21 7.04 -0.71
N ILE A 175 -18.36 6.72 -2.00
CA ILE A 175 -19.58 7.04 -2.76
C ILE A 175 -20.79 6.35 -2.13
N LEU A 176 -20.70 5.06 -1.81
CA LEU A 176 -21.81 4.33 -1.19
C LEU A 176 -22.18 4.92 0.17
N PHE A 177 -21.18 5.20 1.03
CA PHE A 177 -21.41 5.87 2.30
C PHE A 177 -22.10 7.23 2.08
N SER A 178 -21.63 8.03 1.13
CA SER A 178 -22.24 9.34 0.81
C SER A 178 -23.72 9.21 0.41
N LEU A 179 -24.10 8.16 -0.31
CA LEU A 179 -25.49 7.88 -0.69
C LEU A 179 -26.36 7.38 0.49
N MET A 180 -25.71 6.89 1.55
CA MET A 180 -26.35 6.36 2.75
C MET A 180 -26.25 7.30 3.96
N ALA A 181 -25.38 8.30 3.93
CA ALA A 181 -24.99 9.12 5.08
C ALA A 181 -26.21 9.72 5.79
N ASP A 182 -27.13 10.33 5.03
CA ASP A 182 -28.35 10.91 5.59
C ASP A 182 -29.23 9.90 6.32
N ARG A 183 -29.29 8.64 5.84
CA ARG A 183 -30.06 7.55 6.45
C ARG A 183 -29.38 6.98 7.68
N LEU A 184 -28.06 7.08 7.75
CA LEU A 184 -27.23 6.68 8.89
C LEU A 184 -27.03 7.83 9.89
N GLU A 185 -27.74 8.95 9.67
CA GLU A 185 -27.70 10.17 10.50
C GLU A 185 -26.31 10.84 10.54
N TYR A 186 -25.47 10.58 9.54
CA TYR A 186 -24.21 11.28 9.34
C TYR A 186 -24.38 12.46 8.38
N ARG A 187 -23.62 13.51 8.64
CA ARG A 187 -23.34 14.62 7.72
C ARG A 187 -21.85 14.66 7.43
N ILE A 188 -21.49 14.72 6.15
CA ILE A 188 -20.08 14.78 5.74
C ILE A 188 -19.67 16.26 5.76
N ARG A 189 -18.72 16.63 6.63
CA ARG A 189 -18.18 18.00 6.72
C ARG A 189 -17.00 18.20 5.79
N SER A 190 -16.10 17.24 5.74
CA SER A 190 -14.97 17.25 4.81
C SER A 190 -14.48 15.84 4.50
N VAL A 191 -13.87 15.68 3.32
CA VAL A 191 -13.11 14.48 2.91
C VAL A 191 -11.77 14.96 2.38
N ARG A 192 -10.69 14.28 2.75
CA ARG A 192 -9.30 14.58 2.43
C ARG A 192 -8.54 13.29 2.08
N ALA A 193 -7.30 13.45 1.62
CA ALA A 193 -6.42 12.33 1.26
C ALA A 193 -5.44 11.95 2.38
N ASP A 194 -5.46 12.69 3.49
CA ASP A 194 -4.60 12.48 4.65
C ASP A 194 -5.42 11.90 5.80
N PHE A 195 -4.84 10.95 6.52
CA PHE A 195 -5.46 10.35 7.71
C PHE A 195 -5.81 11.39 8.79
N PRO A 196 -7.00 11.30 9.43
CA PRO A 196 -8.12 10.45 9.02
C PRO A 196 -8.85 11.04 7.82
N ASP A 197 -9.37 10.23 6.91
CA ASP A 197 -9.90 10.66 5.61
C ASP A 197 -11.06 11.65 5.68
N ALA A 198 -11.85 11.65 6.75
CA ALA A 198 -13.04 12.47 6.83
C ALA A 198 -13.34 13.02 8.23
N GLU A 199 -14.03 14.15 8.22
CA GLU A 199 -14.73 14.70 9.38
C GLU A 199 -16.23 14.59 9.13
N LEU A 200 -16.91 13.87 10.01
CA LEU A 200 -18.34 13.64 9.97
C LEU A 200 -19.01 14.32 11.16
N GLU A 201 -20.30 14.56 11.05
CA GLU A 201 -21.14 15.02 12.14
C GLU A 201 -22.32 14.08 12.32
N ARG A 202 -22.58 13.66 13.55
CA ARG A 202 -23.73 12.83 13.91
C ARG A 202 -24.25 13.26 15.28
N ASN A 203 -25.54 13.51 15.40
CA ASN A 203 -26.18 13.99 16.64
C ASN A 203 -25.53 15.24 17.26
N GLY A 204 -24.91 16.10 16.43
CA GLY A 204 -24.21 17.31 16.87
C GLY A 204 -22.77 17.08 17.35
N GLU A 205 -22.27 15.84 17.30
CA GLU A 205 -20.89 15.51 17.63
C GLU A 205 -20.04 15.35 16.37
N ILE A 206 -18.78 15.77 16.45
CA ILE A 206 -17.80 15.60 15.38
C ILE A 206 -17.13 14.23 15.54
N ILE A 207 -17.14 13.45 14.46
CA ILE A 207 -16.57 12.12 14.41
C ILE A 207 -15.53 12.08 13.29
N LEU A 208 -14.30 11.71 13.62
CA LEU A 208 -13.27 11.44 12.61
C LEU A 208 -13.49 10.04 12.04
N ALA A 209 -13.31 9.89 10.74
CA ALA A 209 -13.50 8.61 10.06
C ALA A 209 -12.38 8.33 9.05
N GLU A 210 -11.94 7.09 9.00
CA GLU A 210 -11.10 6.54 7.94
C GLU A 210 -11.95 5.67 7.01
N PHE A 211 -11.80 5.84 5.70
CA PHE A 211 -12.50 5.03 4.71
C PHE A 211 -11.62 3.92 4.18
N GLU A 212 -12.12 2.70 4.28
CA GLU A 212 -11.39 1.52 3.81
C GLU A 212 -12.24 0.64 2.90
N TYR A 213 -11.63 -0.13 2.01
CA TYR A 213 -12.39 -1.11 1.24
C TYR A 213 -12.78 -2.30 2.12
N GLU A 214 -11.82 -2.84 2.86
CA GLU A 214 -12.02 -3.89 3.85
C GLU A 214 -11.41 -3.44 5.18
N SER A 215 -11.97 -3.85 6.33
CA SER A 215 -11.41 -3.45 7.63
C SER A 215 -9.94 -3.87 7.78
N SER A 216 -9.50 -4.98 7.16
CA SER A 216 -8.08 -5.36 7.12
C SER A 216 -7.16 -4.34 6.45
N ASN A 217 -7.66 -3.49 5.56
CA ASN A 217 -6.85 -2.47 4.89
C ASN A 217 -6.38 -1.39 5.88
N TYR A 218 -7.19 -1.06 6.89
CA TYR A 218 -6.82 -0.14 7.96
C TYR A 218 -5.48 -0.52 8.61
N ILE A 219 -5.27 -1.81 8.86
CA ILE A 219 -4.02 -2.35 9.41
C ILE A 219 -2.91 -2.36 8.34
N GLN A 220 -3.23 -2.73 7.09
CA GLN A 220 -2.25 -2.81 6.00
C GLN A 220 -1.66 -1.44 5.63
N HIS A 221 -2.45 -0.38 5.72
CA HIS A 221 -2.02 1.00 5.54
C HIS A 221 -1.23 1.53 6.75
N GLY A 222 -1.29 0.84 7.89
CA GLY A 222 -0.47 1.12 9.08
C GLY A 222 -1.04 2.22 9.97
N HIS A 223 -2.37 2.38 9.98
CA HIS A 223 -3.06 3.30 10.87
C HIS A 223 -3.02 2.82 12.32
N ASP A 224 -3.08 3.77 13.24
CA ASP A 224 -3.06 3.50 14.67
C ASP A 224 -4.37 2.84 15.12
N LEU A 225 -4.29 1.77 15.91
CA LEU A 225 -5.45 1.08 16.49
C LEU A 225 -5.99 1.79 17.73
N ASP A 226 -5.29 2.79 18.24
CA ASP A 226 -5.74 3.66 19.34
C ASP A 226 -6.18 5.05 18.84
N ALA A 227 -6.33 5.22 17.52
CA ALA A 227 -6.80 6.47 16.95
C ALA A 227 -8.23 6.81 17.39
N ASP A 228 -8.46 8.10 17.69
CA ASP A 228 -9.79 8.64 18.00
C ASP A 228 -10.60 8.86 16.71
N CYS A 229 -10.86 7.78 15.97
CA CYS A 229 -11.65 7.77 14.76
C CYS A 229 -12.41 6.44 14.61
N ILE A 230 -13.39 6.41 13.71
CA ILE A 230 -14.07 5.19 13.28
C ILE A 230 -13.53 4.71 11.93
N CYS A 231 -13.61 3.41 11.66
CA CYS A 231 -13.36 2.84 10.34
C CYS A 231 -14.69 2.64 9.62
N ILE A 232 -14.87 3.26 8.46
CA ILE A 232 -16.02 3.04 7.58
C ILE A 232 -15.56 2.22 6.40
N CYS A 233 -16.06 0.99 6.28
CA CYS A 233 -15.62 0.07 5.25
C CYS A 233 -16.76 -0.60 4.48
N TRP A 234 -16.47 -1.14 3.30
CA TRP A 234 -17.45 -2.01 2.62
C TRP A 234 -17.63 -3.34 3.37
N ARG A 235 -16.53 -4.05 3.68
CA ARG A 235 -16.56 -5.34 4.40
C ARG A 235 -15.75 -5.34 5.69
N ASN A 236 -16.36 -5.83 6.75
CA ASN A 236 -15.66 -6.15 7.99
C ASN A 236 -15.11 -7.58 7.94
N ASN A 237 -13.83 -7.72 7.58
CA ASN A 237 -13.15 -9.02 7.47
C ASN A 237 -12.07 -9.25 8.55
N ARG A 238 -11.83 -8.24 9.39
CA ARG A 238 -10.80 -8.23 10.42
C ARG A 238 -11.24 -7.37 11.60
N ASP A 239 -11.02 -7.89 12.80
CA ASP A 239 -11.24 -7.16 14.05
C ASP A 239 -10.17 -6.07 14.22
N LEU A 240 -10.62 -4.83 14.45
CA LEU A 240 -9.78 -3.65 14.68
C LEU A 240 -9.66 -3.28 16.17
N GLN A 241 -10.04 -4.19 17.07
CA GLN A 241 -9.92 -4.06 18.51
C GLN A 241 -10.71 -2.85 19.04
N SER A 242 -10.03 -1.72 19.28
CA SER A 242 -10.58 -0.48 19.84
C SER A 242 -11.25 0.41 18.80
N ILE A 243 -10.93 0.28 17.50
CA ILE A 243 -11.50 1.13 16.46
C ILE A 243 -12.93 0.67 16.15
N PRO A 244 -13.97 1.53 16.33
CA PRO A 244 -15.33 1.20 15.94
C PRO A 244 -15.44 1.06 14.43
N VAL A 245 -16.10 -0.02 13.96
CA VAL A 245 -16.26 -0.32 12.53
C VAL A 245 -17.71 -0.12 12.09
N VAL A 246 -17.91 0.67 11.03
CA VAL A 246 -19.18 0.79 10.31
C VAL A 246 -19.04 0.09 8.96
N ALA A 247 -19.54 -1.14 8.88
CA ALA A 247 -19.50 -1.94 7.66
C ALA A 247 -20.77 -1.74 6.82
N LEU A 248 -20.63 -1.15 5.64
CA LEU A 248 -21.77 -0.82 4.78
C LEU A 248 -22.49 -2.07 4.26
N GLU A 249 -21.78 -3.18 4.07
CA GLU A 249 -22.41 -4.45 3.70
C GLU A 249 -23.38 -4.93 4.81
N ASP A 250 -22.98 -4.85 6.07
CA ASP A 250 -23.80 -5.27 7.21
C ASP A 250 -25.01 -4.34 7.38
N VAL A 251 -24.79 -3.04 7.27
CA VAL A 251 -25.87 -2.03 7.27
C VAL A 251 -26.92 -2.32 6.19
N LEU A 252 -26.50 -2.67 4.96
CA LEU A 252 -27.43 -3.01 3.88
C LEU A 252 -28.17 -4.32 4.15
N ARG A 253 -27.51 -5.33 4.73
CA ARG A 253 -28.15 -6.60 5.11
C ARG A 253 -29.23 -6.38 6.16
N GLU A 254 -28.91 -5.67 7.23
CA GLU A 254 -29.85 -5.31 8.29
C GLU A 254 -31.04 -4.50 7.73
N TRP A 255 -30.75 -3.54 6.86
CA TRP A 255 -31.79 -2.73 6.22
C TRP A 255 -32.76 -3.59 5.40
N ARG A 256 -32.24 -4.50 4.58
CA ARG A 256 -33.06 -5.43 3.78
C ARG A 256 -33.93 -6.31 4.68
N ASP A 257 -33.35 -6.86 5.74
CA ASP A 257 -34.05 -7.78 6.64
C ASP A 257 -35.18 -7.05 7.39
N ASN A 258 -34.97 -5.78 7.77
CA ASN A 258 -36.00 -4.92 8.36
C ASN A 258 -37.15 -4.58 7.38
N GLN A 259 -36.85 -4.36 6.10
CA GLN A 259 -37.88 -4.14 5.07
C GLN A 259 -38.73 -5.40 4.82
N ALA A 260 -38.09 -6.58 4.81
CA ALA A 260 -38.78 -7.85 4.64
C ALA A 260 -39.74 -8.15 5.80
N MET A 261 -39.33 -7.86 7.05
CA MET A 261 -40.17 -8.01 8.24
C MET A 261 -41.40 -7.08 8.22
N ASN A 262 -41.25 -5.84 7.73
CA ASN A 262 -42.35 -4.87 7.64
C ASN A 262 -43.29 -5.13 6.46
N GLY A 263 -42.81 -5.74 5.37
CA GLY A 263 -43.61 -6.14 4.21
C GLY A 263 -44.47 -7.38 4.44
N SER A 264 -44.10 -8.27 5.37
CA SER A 264 -44.83 -9.50 5.71
C SER A 264 -45.95 -9.30 6.75
N ARG A 265 -46.07 -8.09 7.31
CA ARG A 265 -47.11 -7.69 8.29
C ARG A 265 -48.28 -6.92 7.66
N ARG A 266 -48.43 -6.95 6.33
CA ARG A 266 -49.54 -6.33 5.59
C ARG A 266 -50.38 -7.37 4.88
#